data_AF-B7FNY6-F1
#
_entry.id   AF-B7FNY6-F1
#
_cell.length_a   1.000
_cell.length_b   1.000
_cell.length_c   1.000
_cell.angle_alpha   90.00
_cell.angle_beta   90.00
_cell.angle_gamma   90.00
#
_symmetry.space_group_name_H-M   'P 1'
#
loop_
_entity.id
_entity.type
_entity.pdbx_description
1 polymer ?
#
loop_
_entity_poly.entity_id
_entity_poly.type
_entity_poly.pdbx_seq_one_letter_code
_entity_poly.pdbx_strand_id
1 'polypeptide(L)'
;MAPLRTTFALLLSLVSASAFAPVQNVARKQTSVSAFKIDPQLYDDAVSDWEKQFPAFSKWGWGPSVQAEKWNGRHAMFGWFFICATAYCKGHGLIPDPEMLLDLKQWGTLATISGKDTISNERAIILVANAHFFALSLAATICPLPFGDSLFVDPNHPNYEAMAERNKNGFGYLPALKFGLTEEAEIINGRLAMLGLVMLIGATATSGQNMLDIVNEWVGGAYF
;
A
#
# COMPACT_ATOMS: atom_id res chain seq x y z
N MET A 1 24.06 41.18 -56.98
CA MET A 1 24.44 42.08 -55.87
C MET A 1 23.59 41.68 -54.68
N ALA A 2 24.02 40.73 -53.85
CA ALA A 2 24.99 40.80 -52.74
C ALA A 2 24.40 40.85 -51.31
N PRO A 3 23.17 41.37 -51.00
CA PRO A 3 22.77 41.53 -49.60
C PRO A 3 22.16 40.27 -48.97
N LEU A 4 21.54 39.38 -49.74
CA LEU A 4 20.79 38.24 -49.17
C LEU A 4 21.69 37.10 -48.68
N ARG A 5 22.85 36.90 -49.32
CA ARG A 5 23.82 35.86 -48.90
C ARG A 5 24.63 36.32 -47.69
N THR A 6 24.94 37.62 -47.59
CA THR A 6 25.62 38.19 -46.43
C THR A 6 24.71 38.25 -45.20
N THR A 7 23.41 38.54 -45.34
CA THR A 7 22.48 38.52 -44.20
C THR A 7 22.26 37.11 -43.66
N PHE A 8 22.16 36.10 -44.53
CA PHE A 8 22.00 34.72 -44.10
C PHE A 8 23.26 34.17 -43.41
N ALA A 9 24.46 34.55 -43.88
CA ALA A 9 25.72 34.21 -43.23
C ALA A 9 25.88 34.91 -41.86
N LEU A 10 25.44 36.17 -41.73
CA LEU A 10 25.49 36.89 -40.46
C LEU A 10 24.53 36.26 -39.42
N LEU A 11 23.35 35.82 -39.86
CA LEU A 11 22.37 35.14 -39.00
C LEU A 11 22.88 33.77 -38.51
N LEU A 12 23.54 32.99 -39.38
CA LEU A 12 24.16 31.73 -38.95
C LEU A 12 25.33 31.94 -37.98
N SER A 13 26.14 32.98 -38.16
CA SER A 13 27.27 33.28 -37.26
C SER A 13 26.83 33.74 -35.86
N LEU A 14 25.66 34.41 -35.74
CA LEU A 14 25.08 34.83 -34.47
C LEU A 14 24.47 33.64 -33.68
N VAL A 15 23.97 32.62 -34.38
CA VAL A 15 23.48 31.37 -33.75
C VAL A 15 24.65 30.49 -33.28
N SER A 16 25.79 30.54 -33.94
CA SER A 16 26.99 29.82 -33.48
C SER A 16 27.64 30.46 -32.24
N ALA A 17 27.46 31.77 -32.03
CA ALA A 17 28.02 32.47 -30.86
C ALA A 17 27.25 32.18 -29.55
N SER A 18 25.98 31.78 -29.61
CA SER A 18 25.21 31.36 -28.43
C SER A 18 25.43 29.90 -28.03
N ALA A 19 26.02 29.08 -28.91
CA ALA A 19 26.30 27.66 -28.65
C ALA A 19 27.61 27.42 -27.88
N PHE A 20 28.49 28.44 -27.78
CA PHE A 20 29.78 28.36 -27.06
C PHE A 20 29.88 29.31 -25.87
N ALA A 21 28.75 29.81 -25.36
CA ALA A 21 28.76 30.47 -24.06
C ALA A 21 29.25 29.47 -22.99
N PRO A 22 30.25 29.83 -22.16
CA PRO A 22 30.69 28.94 -21.09
C PRO A 22 29.48 28.64 -20.21
N VAL A 23 29.18 27.36 -20.02
CA VAL A 23 28.14 26.90 -19.09
C VAL A 23 28.43 27.59 -17.77
N GLN A 24 27.59 28.55 -17.37
CA GLN A 24 27.60 29.01 -16.00
C GLN A 24 27.44 27.74 -15.18
N ASN A 25 28.43 27.46 -14.32
CA ASN A 25 28.29 26.46 -13.28
C ASN A 25 27.12 26.94 -12.42
N VAL A 26 25.90 26.60 -12.83
CA VAL A 26 24.73 26.56 -11.99
C VAL A 26 25.07 25.43 -11.05
N ALA A 27 25.78 25.78 -9.97
CA ALA A 27 25.96 24.92 -8.84
C ALA A 27 24.58 24.32 -8.60
N ARG A 28 24.47 23.00 -8.78
CA ARG A 28 23.24 22.26 -8.49
C ARG A 28 22.86 22.74 -7.11
N LYS A 29 21.82 23.57 -7.01
CA LYS A 29 21.28 23.94 -5.73
C LYS A 29 20.92 22.60 -5.14
N GLN A 30 21.74 22.11 -4.20
CA GLN A 30 21.29 21.07 -3.30
C GLN A 30 20.09 21.75 -2.65
N THR A 31 18.91 21.48 -3.19
CA THR A 31 17.73 21.42 -2.37
C THR A 31 18.11 20.39 -1.33
N SER A 32 18.71 20.87 -0.24
CA SER A 32 18.62 20.18 1.03
C SER A 32 17.13 19.93 1.14
N VAL A 33 16.72 18.69 0.95
CA VAL A 33 15.38 18.26 1.31
C VAL A 33 15.33 18.68 2.77
N SER A 34 14.61 19.77 3.04
CA SER A 34 14.41 20.23 4.40
C SER A 34 13.90 19.00 5.13
N ALA A 35 14.67 18.53 6.11
CA ALA A 35 14.30 17.36 6.90
C ALA A 35 12.81 17.53 7.21
N PHE A 36 12.00 16.59 6.71
CA PHE A 36 10.56 16.64 6.87
C PHE A 36 10.31 16.75 8.37
N LYS A 37 9.91 17.94 8.84
CA LYS A 37 9.57 18.14 10.24
C LYS A 37 8.24 17.43 10.42
N ILE A 38 8.31 16.21 10.95
CA ILE A 38 7.14 15.48 11.40
C ILE A 38 6.60 16.26 12.58
N ASP A 39 5.54 17.05 12.36
CA ASP A 39 4.84 17.71 13.44
C ASP A 39 3.89 16.70 14.09
N PRO A 40 4.10 16.32 15.37
CA PRO A 40 3.28 15.32 16.04
C PRO A 40 1.80 15.70 16.11
N GLN A 41 1.49 17.00 16.06
CA GLN A 41 0.11 17.51 16.16
C GLN A 41 -0.67 17.41 14.85
N LEU A 42 0.00 17.24 13.70
CA LEU A 42 -0.67 17.19 12.40
C LEU A 42 -1.70 16.05 12.30
N TYR A 43 -1.42 14.92 12.94
CA TYR A 43 -2.34 13.78 12.95
C TYR A 43 -3.58 14.09 13.79
N ASP A 44 -3.39 14.59 15.01
CA ASP A 44 -4.48 14.94 15.92
C ASP A 44 -5.33 16.09 15.36
N ASP A 45 -4.69 17.07 14.72
CA ASP A 45 -5.35 18.17 14.02
C ASP A 45 -6.19 17.64 12.85
N ALA A 46 -5.65 16.73 12.03
CA ALA A 46 -6.37 16.10 10.92
C ALA A 46 -7.55 15.24 11.39
N VAL A 47 -7.42 14.52 12.51
CA VAL A 47 -8.53 13.80 13.14
C VAL A 47 -9.61 14.78 13.61
N SER A 48 -9.19 15.87 14.28
CA SER A 48 -10.11 16.89 14.77
C SER A 48 -10.85 17.61 13.63
N ASP A 49 -10.17 17.84 12.51
CA ASP A 49 -10.76 18.49 11.33
C ASP A 49 -11.71 17.55 10.59
N TRP A 50 -11.40 16.25 10.55
CA TRP A 50 -12.31 15.24 10.05
C TRP A 50 -13.60 15.13 10.88
N GLU A 51 -13.46 15.15 12.21
CA GLU A 51 -14.61 15.15 13.14
C GLU A 51 -15.53 16.37 12.93
N LYS A 52 -14.94 17.55 12.71
CA LYS A 52 -15.69 18.79 12.43
C LYS A 52 -16.41 18.74 11.09
N GLN A 53 -15.75 18.21 10.05
CA GLN A 53 -16.30 18.19 8.69
C GLN A 53 -17.34 17.08 8.49
N PHE A 54 -17.14 15.93 9.14
CA PHE A 54 -17.96 14.73 8.94
C PHE A 54 -18.36 14.04 10.26
N PRO A 55 -19.14 14.72 11.12
CA PRO A 55 -19.48 14.20 12.45
C PRO A 55 -20.32 12.91 12.39
N ALA A 56 -21.18 12.78 11.37
CA ALA A 56 -21.99 11.59 11.17
C ALA A 56 -21.13 10.36 10.87
N PHE A 57 -20.07 10.50 10.06
CA PHE A 57 -19.18 9.39 9.69
C PHE A 57 -18.17 9.07 10.78
N SER A 58 -17.60 10.09 11.43
CA SER A 58 -16.67 9.89 12.54
C SER A 58 -17.27 9.06 13.68
N LYS A 59 -18.56 9.25 13.99
CA LYS A 59 -19.26 8.45 15.01
C LYS A 59 -19.21 6.94 14.76
N TRP A 60 -19.23 6.50 13.50
CA TRP A 60 -19.16 5.08 13.13
C TRP A 60 -17.73 4.55 13.04
N GLY A 61 -16.72 5.38 13.34
CA GLY A 61 -15.30 5.03 13.22
C GLY A 61 -14.76 5.17 11.79
N TRP A 62 -15.42 5.92 10.91
CA TRP A 62 -14.90 6.19 9.56
C TRP A 62 -13.86 7.31 9.55
N GLY A 63 -12.87 7.17 8.66
CA GLY A 63 -11.80 8.15 8.46
C GLY A 63 -10.54 7.83 9.27
N PRO A 64 -9.74 8.84 9.68
CA PRO A 64 -8.55 8.66 10.48
C PRO A 64 -8.92 8.34 11.94
N SER A 65 -9.57 7.19 12.16
CA SER A 65 -9.94 6.69 13.48
C SER A 65 -9.00 5.58 13.93
N VAL A 66 -8.88 5.40 15.24
CA VAL A 66 -8.10 4.29 15.84
C VAL A 66 -8.68 2.93 15.43
N GLN A 67 -10.00 2.84 15.25
CA GLN A 67 -10.68 1.66 14.71
C GLN A 67 -10.17 1.30 13.31
N ALA A 68 -10.16 2.27 12.40
CA ALA A 68 -9.72 2.06 11.03
C ALA A 68 -8.23 1.70 10.97
N GLU A 69 -7.40 2.39 11.76
CA GLU A 69 -5.99 2.07 11.90
C GLU A 69 -5.77 0.63 12.33
N LYS A 70 -6.48 0.18 13.36
CA LYS A 70 -6.33 -1.18 13.89
C LYS A 70 -6.77 -2.23 12.87
N TRP A 71 -7.93 -2.05 12.25
CA TRP A 71 -8.43 -2.97 11.22
C TRP A 71 -7.49 -3.05 10.01
N ASN A 72 -6.96 -1.91 9.56
CA ASN A 72 -5.98 -1.89 8.47
C ASN A 72 -4.65 -2.53 8.90
N GLY A 73 -4.21 -2.31 10.14
CA GLY A 73 -3.05 -2.98 10.71
C GLY A 73 -3.20 -4.50 10.73
N ARG A 74 -4.36 -5.03 11.13
CA ARG A 74 -4.67 -6.47 11.08
C ARG A 74 -4.63 -7.02 9.65
N HIS A 75 -5.22 -6.30 8.70
CA HIS A 75 -5.17 -6.69 7.28
C HIS A 75 -3.76 -6.65 6.73
N ALA A 76 -2.93 -5.67 7.10
CA ALA A 76 -1.55 -5.57 6.68
C ALA A 76 -0.69 -6.71 7.25
N MET A 77 -0.87 -7.03 8.54
CA MET A 77 -0.18 -8.15 9.18
C MET A 77 -0.57 -9.50 8.55
N PHE A 78 -1.87 -9.72 8.31
CA PHE A 78 -2.33 -10.91 7.59
C PHE A 78 -1.84 -10.94 6.13
N GLY A 79 -1.83 -9.80 5.47
CA GLY A 79 -1.33 -9.66 4.10
C GLY A 79 0.14 -10.05 3.97
N TRP A 80 0.99 -9.62 4.91
CA TRP A 80 2.40 -10.06 4.97
C TRP A 80 2.53 -11.57 5.12
N PHE A 81 1.73 -12.19 5.99
CA PHE A 81 1.71 -13.66 6.11
C PHE A 81 1.32 -14.33 4.79
N PHE A 82 0.29 -13.83 4.11
CA PHE A 82 -0.18 -14.40 2.85
C PHE A 82 0.84 -14.23 1.70
N ILE A 83 1.54 -13.08 1.65
CA ILE A 83 2.63 -12.84 0.69
C ILE A 83 3.78 -13.81 0.92
N CYS A 84 4.26 -13.96 2.16
CA CYS A 84 5.34 -14.89 2.49
C CYS A 84 4.94 -16.36 2.23
N ALA A 85 3.72 -16.75 2.56
CA ALA A 85 3.21 -18.09 2.27
C ALA A 85 3.14 -18.35 0.76
N THR A 86 2.68 -17.36 -0.02
CA THR A 86 2.64 -17.47 -1.49
C THR A 86 4.05 -17.55 -2.08
N ALA A 87 5.00 -16.75 -1.58
CA ALA A 87 6.40 -16.80 -1.98
C ALA A 87 7.00 -18.20 -1.74
N TYR A 88 6.75 -18.78 -0.56
CA TYR A 88 7.18 -20.13 -0.23
C TYR A 88 6.55 -21.20 -1.13
N CYS A 89 5.23 -21.14 -1.33
CA CYS A 89 4.52 -22.10 -2.19
C CYS A 89 4.98 -22.02 -3.65
N LYS A 90 5.29 -20.82 -4.14
CA LYS A 90 5.81 -20.60 -5.48
C LYS A 90 7.25 -21.12 -5.63
N GLY A 91 8.12 -20.79 -4.69
CA GLY A 91 9.54 -21.20 -4.72
C GLY A 91 9.77 -22.70 -4.60
N HIS A 92 8.93 -23.40 -3.83
CA HIS A 92 9.03 -24.85 -3.64
C HIS A 92 8.13 -25.69 -4.57
N GLY A 93 7.46 -25.08 -5.55
CA GLY A 93 6.64 -25.80 -6.53
C GLY A 93 5.43 -26.52 -5.91
N LEU A 94 4.89 -26.00 -4.81
CA LEU A 94 3.69 -26.56 -4.15
C LEU A 94 2.39 -26.23 -4.90
N ILE A 95 2.45 -25.28 -5.84
CA ILE A 95 1.33 -24.95 -6.73
C ILE A 95 1.33 -25.96 -7.88
N PRO A 96 0.26 -26.76 -8.05
CA PRO A 96 0.17 -27.70 -9.16
C PRO A 96 0.04 -26.95 -10.48
N ASP A 97 0.83 -27.35 -11.47
CA ASP A 97 0.79 -26.86 -12.86
C ASP A 97 0.64 -25.33 -12.98
N PRO A 98 1.58 -24.54 -12.45
CA PRO A 98 1.40 -23.09 -12.27
C PRO A 98 1.24 -22.32 -13.59
N GLU A 99 1.93 -22.77 -14.65
CA GLU A 99 1.91 -22.15 -15.97
C GLU A 99 0.76 -22.63 -16.87
N MET A 100 0.02 -23.67 -16.48
CA MET A 100 -1.08 -24.18 -17.29
C MET A 100 -2.23 -23.17 -17.31
N LEU A 101 -2.72 -22.87 -18.52
CA LEU A 101 -3.85 -21.98 -18.75
C LEU A 101 -5.18 -22.69 -18.46
N LEU A 102 -6.14 -21.98 -17.88
CA LEU A 102 -7.48 -22.52 -17.64
C LEU A 102 -8.22 -22.81 -18.94
N ASP A 103 -9.00 -23.88 -18.98
CA ASP A 103 -9.81 -24.21 -20.16
C ASP A 103 -10.97 -23.23 -20.33
N LEU A 104 -10.96 -22.49 -21.45
CA LEU A 104 -12.01 -21.55 -21.83
C LEU A 104 -13.37 -22.24 -21.99
N LYS A 105 -13.40 -23.53 -22.33
CA LYS A 105 -14.65 -24.30 -22.44
C LYS A 105 -15.32 -24.53 -21.08
N GLN A 106 -14.53 -24.65 -20.01
CA GLN A 106 -15.04 -24.92 -18.67
C GLN A 106 -15.38 -23.63 -17.91
N TRP A 107 -14.51 -22.62 -18.02
CA TRP A 107 -14.61 -21.37 -17.25
C TRP A 107 -15.25 -20.21 -18.02
N GLY A 108 -15.40 -20.33 -19.33
CA GLY A 108 -15.99 -19.31 -20.18
C GLY A 108 -15.19 -18.01 -20.20
N THR A 109 -15.89 -16.90 -20.45
CA THR A 109 -15.30 -15.54 -20.55
C THR A 109 -14.80 -14.99 -19.21
N LEU A 110 -15.13 -15.62 -18.08
CA LEU A 110 -14.71 -15.17 -16.75
C LEU A 110 -13.20 -15.36 -16.52
N ALA A 111 -12.59 -16.34 -17.17
CA ALA A 111 -11.17 -16.61 -17.08
C ALA A 111 -10.35 -15.86 -18.15
N THR A 112 -10.98 -15.14 -19.07
CA THR A 112 -10.31 -14.52 -20.22
C THR A 112 -9.65 -13.19 -19.85
N ILE A 113 -8.38 -13.03 -20.22
CA ILE A 113 -7.63 -11.78 -20.09
C ILE A 113 -7.85 -10.91 -21.34
N SER A 114 -7.63 -11.49 -22.53
CA SER A 114 -7.86 -10.84 -23.82
C SER A 114 -8.09 -11.91 -24.90
N GLY A 115 -9.15 -11.75 -25.70
CA GLY A 115 -9.47 -12.69 -26.77
C GLY A 115 -9.77 -14.11 -26.27
N LYS A 116 -8.86 -15.05 -26.51
CA LYS A 116 -8.96 -16.46 -26.07
C LYS A 116 -7.95 -16.83 -24.98
N ASP A 117 -7.08 -15.90 -24.60
CA ASP A 117 -6.06 -16.15 -23.59
C ASP A 117 -6.70 -16.10 -22.20
N THR A 118 -6.55 -17.18 -21.45
CA THR A 118 -7.12 -17.33 -20.11
C THR A 118 -6.06 -17.08 -19.03
N ILE A 119 -6.50 -16.87 -17.79
CA ILE A 119 -5.60 -16.79 -16.63
C ILE A 119 -4.89 -18.14 -16.40
N SER A 120 -3.66 -18.07 -15.90
CA SER A 120 -2.92 -19.25 -15.45
C SER A 120 -3.50 -19.82 -14.15
N ASN A 121 -3.28 -21.11 -13.92
CA ASN A 121 -3.65 -21.79 -12.68
C ASN A 121 -3.09 -21.09 -11.45
N GLU A 122 -1.83 -20.64 -11.48
CA GLU A 122 -1.21 -19.92 -10.36
C GLU A 122 -2.05 -18.69 -9.96
N ARG A 123 -2.44 -17.87 -10.95
CA ARG A 123 -3.23 -16.65 -10.69
C ARG A 123 -4.63 -16.99 -10.19
N ALA A 124 -5.24 -18.03 -10.75
CA ALA A 124 -6.56 -18.49 -10.35
C ALA A 124 -6.57 -19.02 -8.90
N ILE A 125 -5.60 -19.85 -8.52
CA ILE A 125 -5.48 -20.41 -7.17
C ILE A 125 -5.30 -19.30 -6.14
N ILE A 126 -4.39 -18.35 -6.39
CA ILE A 126 -4.15 -17.22 -5.48
C ILE A 126 -5.39 -16.31 -5.40
N LEU A 127 -6.10 -16.09 -6.51
CA LEU A 127 -7.33 -15.28 -6.51
C LEU A 127 -8.44 -15.94 -5.70
N VAL A 128 -8.68 -17.24 -5.89
CA VAL A 128 -9.71 -17.99 -5.16
C VAL A 128 -9.36 -18.06 -3.66
N ALA A 129 -8.08 -18.21 -3.31
CA ALA A 129 -7.64 -18.15 -1.92
C ALA A 129 -7.95 -16.78 -1.27
N ASN A 130 -7.67 -15.68 -1.97
CA ASN A 130 -8.05 -14.35 -1.50
C ASN A 130 -9.58 -14.19 -1.38
N ALA A 131 -10.34 -14.68 -2.36
CA ALA A 131 -11.80 -14.63 -2.32
C ALA A 131 -12.39 -15.43 -1.14
N HIS A 132 -11.76 -16.54 -0.75
CA HIS A 132 -12.15 -17.32 0.42
C HIS A 132 -12.01 -16.52 1.72
N PHE A 133 -10.83 -15.92 1.95
CA PHE A 133 -10.61 -15.09 3.13
C PHE A 133 -11.50 -13.84 3.13
N PHE A 134 -11.73 -13.26 1.95
CA PHE A 134 -12.66 -12.15 1.79
C PHE A 134 -14.09 -12.56 2.19
N ALA A 135 -14.61 -13.68 1.69
CA ALA A 135 -15.96 -14.15 2.00
C ALA A 135 -16.16 -14.41 3.50
N LEU A 136 -15.16 -14.99 4.17
CA LEU A 136 -15.18 -15.19 5.63
C LEU A 136 -15.16 -13.86 6.39
N SER A 137 -14.32 -12.92 5.96
CA SER A 137 -14.26 -11.58 6.58
C SER A 137 -15.57 -10.81 6.40
N LEU A 138 -16.18 -10.88 5.20
CA LEU A 138 -17.47 -10.26 4.91
C LEU A 138 -18.59 -10.86 5.77
N ALA A 139 -18.63 -12.19 5.94
CA ALA A 139 -19.57 -12.84 6.85
C ALA A 139 -19.43 -12.33 8.30
N ALA A 140 -18.19 -12.14 8.77
CA ALA A 140 -17.92 -11.57 10.09
C ALA A 140 -18.37 -10.10 10.23
N THR A 141 -18.42 -9.33 9.14
CA THR A 141 -18.95 -7.96 9.15
C THR A 141 -20.48 -7.91 9.13
N ILE A 142 -21.14 -8.84 8.44
CA ILE A 142 -22.61 -8.89 8.32
C ILE A 142 -23.24 -9.44 9.60
N CYS A 143 -22.63 -10.46 10.20
CA CYS A 143 -23.09 -11.09 11.43
C CYS A 143 -21.94 -11.12 12.45
N PRO A 144 -21.65 -9.99 13.13
CA PRO A 144 -20.62 -9.96 14.14
C PRO A 144 -21.03 -10.83 15.33
N LEU A 145 -20.07 -11.59 15.85
CA LEU A 145 -20.26 -12.36 17.07
C LEU A 145 -20.37 -11.40 18.26
N PRO A 146 -21.20 -11.67 19.28
CA PRO A 146 -21.39 -10.76 20.43
C PRO A 146 -20.10 -10.43 21.20
N PHE A 147 -19.11 -11.32 21.17
CA PHE A 147 -17.80 -11.12 21.80
C PHE A 147 -16.71 -10.65 20.83
N GLY A 148 -17.03 -10.54 19.54
CA GLY A 148 -16.11 -10.15 18.49
C GLY A 148 -15.90 -8.63 18.40
N ASP A 149 -14.89 -8.23 17.64
CA ASP A 149 -14.68 -6.84 17.24
C ASP A 149 -15.57 -6.55 16.02
N SER A 150 -16.38 -5.50 16.10
CA SER A 150 -17.21 -5.07 14.96
C SER A 150 -16.42 -4.15 14.04
N LEU A 151 -16.72 -4.17 12.74
CA LEU A 151 -16.04 -3.28 11.79
C LEU A 151 -16.31 -1.81 12.14
N PHE A 152 -17.58 -1.48 12.36
CA PHE A 152 -18.03 -0.16 12.77
C PHE A 152 -18.20 -0.08 14.27
N VAL A 153 -18.06 1.12 14.81
CA VAL A 153 -18.40 1.41 16.20
C VAL A 153 -19.92 1.62 16.28
N ASP A 154 -20.66 0.49 16.25
CA ASP A 154 -22.12 0.47 16.28
C ASP A 154 -22.62 0.63 17.74
N PRO A 155 -23.44 1.66 18.04
CA PRO A 155 -24.07 1.85 19.35
C PRO A 155 -24.89 0.66 19.85
N ASN A 156 -25.39 -0.20 18.95
CA ASN A 156 -26.23 -1.34 19.30
C ASN A 156 -25.43 -2.61 19.60
N HIS A 157 -24.11 -2.60 19.42
CA HIS A 157 -23.27 -3.77 19.67
C HIS A 157 -22.93 -3.90 21.16
N PRO A 158 -22.97 -5.09 21.77
CA PRO A 158 -22.67 -5.29 23.19
C PRO A 158 -21.26 -4.83 23.61
N ASN A 159 -20.31 -4.80 22.67
CA ASN A 159 -18.94 -4.29 22.92
C ASN A 159 -18.76 -2.78 22.63
N TYR A 160 -19.83 -2.01 22.39
CA TYR A 160 -19.75 -0.60 21.98
C TYR A 160 -18.91 0.26 22.92
N GLU A 161 -19.09 0.12 24.24
CA GLU A 161 -18.39 0.95 25.23
C GLU A 161 -16.87 0.80 25.12
N ALA A 162 -16.37 -0.44 25.00
CA ALA A 162 -14.94 -0.72 24.82
C ALA A 162 -14.40 -0.15 23.50
N MET A 163 -15.18 -0.22 22.40
CA MET A 163 -14.79 0.33 21.10
C MET A 163 -14.77 1.87 21.11
N ALA A 164 -15.76 2.48 21.77
CA ALA A 164 -15.88 3.92 21.89
C ALA A 164 -14.80 4.52 22.81
N GLU A 165 -14.46 3.85 23.91
CA GLU A 165 -13.36 4.24 24.79
C GLU A 165 -12.01 4.15 24.09
N ARG A 166 -11.78 3.11 23.29
CA ARG A 166 -10.57 2.98 22.47
C ARG A 166 -10.42 4.11 21.46
N ASN A 167 -11.49 4.46 20.76
CA ASN A 167 -11.43 5.55 19.78
C ASN A 167 -11.16 6.92 20.42
N LYS A 168 -11.61 7.12 21.68
CA LYS A 168 -11.35 8.37 22.42
C LYS A 168 -9.93 8.47 22.94
N ASN A 169 -9.36 7.37 23.44
CA ASN A 169 -8.05 7.35 24.09
C ASN A 169 -6.91 7.04 23.10
N GLY A 170 -6.97 7.56 21.87
CA GLY A 170 -6.10 7.16 20.77
C GLY A 170 -4.63 6.96 21.15
N PHE A 171 -3.98 5.97 20.54
CA PHE A 171 -2.69 5.44 20.98
C PHE A 171 -1.46 6.36 20.78
N GLY A 172 -1.69 7.66 20.49
CA GLY A 172 -0.64 8.63 20.22
C GLY A 172 0.27 8.23 19.04
N TYR A 173 1.34 9.00 18.85
CA TYR A 173 2.32 8.76 17.79
C TYR A 173 3.18 7.51 18.04
N LEU A 174 3.54 7.25 19.30
CA LEU A 174 4.20 6.03 19.75
C LEU A 174 3.41 5.45 20.93
N PRO A 175 2.74 4.30 20.74
CA PRO A 175 2.11 3.59 21.85
C PRO A 175 3.20 3.19 22.86
N ALA A 176 2.84 3.09 24.14
CA ALA A 176 3.80 2.60 25.13
C ALA A 176 4.29 1.20 24.72
N LEU A 177 5.60 0.97 24.82
CA LEU A 177 6.19 -0.34 24.51
C LEU A 177 5.88 -1.31 25.66
N LYS A 178 4.66 -1.82 25.69
CA LYS A 178 4.27 -2.90 26.59
C LYS A 178 4.56 -4.24 25.91
N PHE A 179 5.60 -4.92 26.39
CA PHE A 179 5.90 -6.27 25.96
C PHE A 179 4.80 -7.23 26.44
N GLY A 180 4.01 -7.76 25.50
CA GLY A 180 2.92 -8.71 25.75
C GLY A 180 1.91 -8.76 24.61
N LEU A 181 0.93 -9.67 24.68
CA LEU A 181 -0.24 -9.72 23.79
C LEU A 181 -1.22 -8.58 24.12
N THR A 182 -0.77 -7.33 23.96
CA THR A 182 -1.53 -6.12 24.28
C THR A 182 -1.95 -5.39 23.01
N GLU A 183 -3.01 -4.58 23.10
CA GLU A 183 -3.52 -3.79 21.96
C GLU A 183 -2.48 -2.79 21.42
N GLU A 184 -1.60 -2.28 22.28
CA GLU A 184 -0.50 -1.39 21.88
C GLU A 184 0.52 -2.10 20.98
N ALA A 185 0.86 -3.36 21.29
CA ALA A 185 1.75 -4.16 20.45
C ALA A 185 1.11 -4.49 19.09
N GLU A 186 -0.21 -4.69 19.06
CA GLU A 186 -0.97 -4.90 17.83
C GLU A 186 -0.87 -3.68 16.90
N ILE A 187 -1.04 -2.47 17.43
CA ILE A 187 -0.95 -1.22 16.66
C ILE A 187 0.47 -0.97 16.15
N ILE A 188 1.50 -1.21 16.95
CA ILE A 188 2.90 -1.02 16.51
C ILE A 188 3.24 -1.98 15.37
N ASN A 189 2.90 -3.26 15.51
CA ASN A 189 3.13 -4.25 14.47
C ASN A 189 2.27 -3.96 13.22
N GLY A 190 1.03 -3.50 13.41
CA GLY A 190 0.14 -3.07 12.33
C GLY A 190 0.71 -1.89 11.55
N ARG A 191 1.21 -0.84 12.23
CA ARG A 191 1.87 0.32 11.62
C ARG A 191 3.12 -0.09 10.85
N LEU A 192 3.97 -0.94 11.45
CA LEU A 192 5.18 -1.44 10.81
C LEU A 192 4.84 -2.28 9.56
N ALA A 193 3.82 -3.13 9.64
CA ALA A 193 3.33 -3.93 8.52
C ALA A 193 2.82 -3.05 7.38
N MET A 194 2.02 -2.03 7.68
CA MET A 194 1.52 -1.05 6.70
C MET A 194 2.66 -0.29 6.03
N LEU A 195 3.64 0.20 6.81
CA LEU A 195 4.84 0.84 6.28
C LEU A 195 5.65 -0.11 5.39
N GLY A 196 5.78 -1.37 5.79
CA GLY A 196 6.45 -2.40 5.01
C GLY A 196 5.83 -2.60 3.63
N LEU A 197 4.48 -2.62 3.52
CA LEU A 197 3.79 -2.75 2.24
C LEU A 197 4.04 -1.53 1.33
N VAL A 198 4.01 -0.31 1.89
CA VAL A 198 4.33 0.91 1.14
C VAL A 198 5.77 0.88 0.63
N MET A 199 6.71 0.45 1.46
CA MET A 199 8.11 0.30 1.08
C MET A 199 8.30 -0.78 0.01
N LEU A 200 7.58 -1.91 0.09
CA LEU A 200 7.62 -2.95 -0.94
C LEU A 200 7.15 -2.43 -2.29
N ILE A 201 6.04 -1.68 -2.32
CA ILE A 201 5.55 -1.04 -3.55
C ILE A 201 6.60 -0.04 -4.08
N GLY A 202 7.16 0.81 -3.21
CA GLY A 202 8.24 1.73 -3.60
C GLY A 202 9.49 1.01 -4.14
N ALA A 203 9.86 -0.11 -3.55
CA ALA A 203 10.98 -0.94 -3.99
C ALA A 203 10.69 -1.58 -5.35
N THR A 204 9.49 -2.10 -5.59
CA THR A 204 9.11 -2.63 -6.93
C THR A 204 9.11 -1.55 -8.00
N ALA A 205 8.64 -0.35 -7.68
CA ALA A 205 8.61 0.77 -8.63
C ALA A 205 10.02 1.26 -9.00
N THR A 206 11.00 1.13 -8.08
CA THR A 206 12.37 1.59 -8.31
C THR A 206 13.27 0.52 -8.94
N SER A 207 13.13 -0.73 -8.52
CA SER A 207 13.94 -1.86 -9.01
C SER A 207 13.38 -2.53 -10.27
N GLY A 208 12.08 -2.38 -10.54
CA GLY A 208 11.39 -3.07 -11.63
C GLY A 208 11.22 -4.59 -11.44
N GLN A 209 11.53 -5.10 -10.24
CA GLN A 209 11.39 -6.52 -9.90
C GLN A 209 9.98 -6.84 -9.38
N ASN A 210 9.59 -8.12 -9.39
CA ASN A 210 8.31 -8.54 -8.83
C ASN A 210 8.35 -8.43 -7.30
N MET A 211 7.17 -8.21 -6.69
CA MET A 211 7.04 -8.12 -5.23
C MET A 211 7.63 -9.33 -4.51
N LEU A 212 7.44 -10.55 -5.04
CA LEU A 212 7.93 -11.78 -4.41
C LEU A 212 9.45 -11.90 -4.47
N ASP A 213 10.09 -11.38 -5.52
CA ASP A 213 11.56 -11.44 -5.68
C ASP A 213 12.24 -10.53 -4.65
N ILE A 214 11.68 -9.34 -4.45
CA ILE A 214 12.14 -8.39 -3.42
C ILE A 214 11.94 -8.97 -2.02
N VAL A 215 10.80 -9.62 -1.76
CA VAL A 215 10.57 -10.29 -0.47
C VAL A 215 11.57 -11.42 -0.24
N ASN A 216 11.92 -12.18 -1.27
CA ASN A 216 12.96 -13.21 -1.16
C ASN A 216 14.34 -12.60 -0.89
N GLU A 217 14.69 -11.50 -1.55
CA GLU A 217 15.94 -10.76 -1.27
C GLU A 217 15.99 -10.29 0.19
N TRP A 218 14.87 -9.78 0.72
CA TRP A 218 14.78 -9.31 2.11
C TRP A 218 14.92 -10.44 3.15
N VAL A 219 14.53 -11.66 2.80
CA VAL A 219 14.68 -12.85 3.66
C VAL A 219 16.01 -13.58 3.38
N GLY A 220 16.82 -13.10 2.44
CA GLY A 220 18.15 -13.64 2.14
C GLY A 220 18.14 -14.90 1.28
N GLY A 221 17.14 -15.07 0.41
CA GLY A 221 17.06 -16.21 -0.52
C GLY A 221 16.42 -17.47 0.07
N ALA A 222 15.63 -17.35 1.15
CA ALA A 222 15.03 -18.51 1.80
C ALA A 222 13.88 -19.16 1.02
N TYR A 223 13.28 -18.44 0.06
CA TYR A 223 12.14 -18.93 -0.70
C TYR A 223 12.55 -19.53 -2.07
N PHE A 224 13.62 -19.04 -2.69
CA PHE A 224 14.18 -19.54 -3.96
C PHE A 224 15.59 -19.03 -4.20
#